data_AF-A0A7R9QSG8-F1
#
_entry.id   AF-A0A7R9QSG8-F1
#
_cell.length_a   1.000
_cell.length_b   1.000
_cell.length_c   1.000
_cell.angle_alpha   90.00
_cell.angle_beta   90.00
_cell.angle_gamma   90.00
#
_symmetry.space_group_name_H-M   'P 1'
#
loop_
_entity.id
_entity.type
_entity.pdbx_description
1 polymer ?
#
loop_
_entity_poly.entity_id
_entity_poly.type
_entity_poly.pdbx_seq_one_letter_code
_entity_poly.pdbx_strand_id
1 'polypeptide(L)'
;MLYHLCRDVLQTNGVMDKVVLFNEMSTNLRIPQMIEKPVHLVVTEIFDAALFGEHVLTTIYSALKNLVDPNHGMVVPNRATVYGVLIESNELRDVFTLNRRQFGDIRVSDDVSFCVDFNDMKYTTTNLSKVADKKFLSKPFQIIDINFNDILQIEKLLERDHMFSIDVNCVTEGTLDAIGVWFDLNLIQDIHISTEPPSELIGWEQAIYPATVRPVAI
;
A
#
# COMPACT_ATOMS: atom_id res chain seq x y z
N MET A 1 12.85 -13.32 -15.73
CA MET A 1 14.14 -13.07 -15.03
C MET A 1 14.10 -13.57 -13.58
N LEU A 2 13.19 -13.06 -12.73
CA LEU A 2 13.05 -13.48 -11.33
C LEU A 2 12.88 -15.00 -11.13
N TYR A 3 12.06 -15.66 -11.96
CA TYR A 3 11.91 -17.13 -11.91
C TYR A 3 13.24 -17.88 -12.04
N HIS A 4 14.07 -17.53 -13.03
CA HIS A 4 15.36 -18.19 -13.24
C HIS A 4 16.33 -17.92 -12.10
N LEU A 5 16.37 -16.68 -11.60
CA LEU A 5 17.17 -16.31 -10.44
C LEU A 5 16.78 -17.13 -9.20
N CYS A 6 15.47 -17.25 -8.91
CA CYS A 6 14.96 -18.05 -7.80
C CYS A 6 15.37 -19.53 -7.94
N ARG A 7 15.21 -20.11 -9.13
CA ARG A 7 15.63 -21.48 -9.42
C ARG A 7 17.12 -21.68 -9.16
N ASP A 8 17.96 -20.77 -9.63
CA ASP A 8 19.42 -20.88 -9.49
C ASP A 8 19.85 -20.73 -8.00
N VAL A 9 19.16 -19.88 -7.23
CA VAL A 9 19.34 -19.76 -5.77
C VAL A 9 18.93 -21.05 -5.05
N LEU A 10 17.76 -21.61 -5.37
CA LEU A 10 17.28 -22.87 -4.76
C LEU A 10 18.21 -24.05 -5.09
N GLN A 11 18.73 -24.10 -6.31
CA GLN A 11 19.69 -25.11 -6.73
C GLN A 11 21.02 -24.98 -5.97
N THR A 12 21.54 -23.76 -5.84
CA THR A 12 22.79 -23.49 -5.11
C THR A 12 22.67 -23.88 -3.63
N ASN A 13 21.48 -23.73 -3.04
CA ASN A 13 21.21 -24.10 -1.65
C ASN A 13 20.79 -25.57 -1.48
N GLY A 14 20.70 -26.36 -2.55
CA GLY A 14 20.43 -27.80 -2.49
C GLY A 14 19.04 -28.16 -1.96
N VAL A 15 18.01 -27.33 -2.22
CA VAL A 15 16.63 -27.53 -1.74
C VAL A 15 15.60 -27.78 -2.85
N MET A 16 16.07 -28.01 -4.09
CA MET A 16 15.22 -28.24 -5.26
C MET A 16 14.35 -29.51 -5.15
N ASP A 17 14.70 -30.44 -4.27
CA ASP A 17 13.90 -31.64 -3.97
C ASP A 17 12.69 -31.34 -3.07
N LYS A 18 12.66 -30.17 -2.41
CA LYS A 18 11.63 -29.77 -1.45
C LYS A 18 10.73 -28.64 -1.95
N VAL A 19 11.10 -27.99 -3.06
CA VAL A 19 10.42 -26.80 -3.57
C VAL A 19 10.02 -27.01 -5.03
N VAL A 20 8.74 -26.80 -5.32
CA VAL A 20 8.23 -26.73 -6.70
C VAL A 20 8.08 -25.26 -7.07
N LEU A 21 8.74 -24.85 -8.14
CA LEU A 21 8.72 -23.46 -8.61
C LEU A 21 7.83 -23.32 -9.84
N PHE A 22 6.83 -22.44 -9.76
CA PHE A 22 5.92 -22.12 -10.86
C PHE A 22 6.31 -20.78 -11.50
N ASN A 23 6.36 -20.74 -12.83
CA ASN A 23 6.45 -19.50 -13.62
C ASN A 23 5.04 -19.10 -14.08
N GLU A 24 4.15 -18.86 -13.13
CA GLU A 24 2.73 -18.66 -13.38
C GLU A 24 2.14 -17.69 -12.34
N MET A 25 1.06 -16.99 -12.70
CA MET A 25 0.32 -16.17 -11.74
C MET A 25 -0.39 -17.07 -10.72
N SER A 26 -0.39 -16.68 -9.44
CA SER A 26 -1.07 -17.46 -8.39
C SER A 26 -2.57 -17.66 -8.67
N THR A 27 -3.20 -16.67 -9.30
CA THR A 27 -4.61 -16.71 -9.73
C THR A 27 -4.89 -17.72 -10.84
N ASN A 28 -3.86 -18.25 -11.50
CA ASN A 28 -3.95 -19.28 -12.54
C ASN A 28 -3.59 -20.68 -12.02
N LEU A 29 -3.07 -20.81 -10.81
CA LEU A 29 -2.79 -22.11 -10.21
C LEU A 29 -4.08 -22.90 -9.99
N ARG A 30 -4.05 -24.21 -10.25
CA ARG A 30 -5.23 -25.10 -10.15
C ARG A 30 -4.88 -26.40 -9.44
N ILE A 31 -5.84 -26.87 -8.65
CA ILE A 31 -5.82 -28.20 -8.02
C ILE A 31 -6.80 -29.11 -8.78
N PRO A 32 -6.42 -30.35 -9.16
CA PRO A 32 -5.15 -31.02 -8.88
C PRO A 32 -4.08 -30.84 -9.98
N GLN A 33 -4.34 -30.05 -11.03
CA GLN A 33 -3.52 -30.08 -12.26
C GLN A 33 -2.09 -29.54 -12.07
N MET A 34 -1.93 -28.52 -11.22
CA MET A 34 -0.63 -27.89 -10.95
C MET A 34 -0.16 -28.14 -9.52
N ILE A 35 -1.09 -28.18 -8.57
CA ILE A 35 -0.84 -28.46 -7.15
C ILE A 35 -1.68 -29.66 -6.75
N GLU A 36 -1.09 -30.65 -6.08
CA GLU A 36 -1.75 -31.93 -5.82
C GLU A 36 -2.98 -31.83 -4.90
N LYS A 37 -2.93 -30.95 -3.89
CA LYS A 37 -3.95 -30.81 -2.86
C LYS A 37 -4.00 -29.39 -2.27
N PRO A 38 -5.08 -29.02 -1.58
CA PRO A 38 -5.16 -27.73 -0.89
C PRO A 38 -3.99 -27.51 0.07
N VAL A 39 -3.52 -26.26 0.14
CA VAL A 39 -2.39 -25.85 0.99
C VAL A 39 -2.89 -25.39 2.36
N HIS A 40 -2.09 -25.63 3.38
CA HIS A 40 -2.38 -25.17 4.75
C HIS A 40 -1.83 -23.78 5.06
N LEU A 41 -0.90 -23.28 4.25
CA LEU A 41 -0.23 -22.02 4.50
C LEU A 41 0.07 -21.32 3.18
N VAL A 42 -0.36 -20.07 3.07
CA VAL A 42 0.05 -19.13 2.04
C VAL A 42 0.87 -18.05 2.72
N VAL A 43 2.09 -17.84 2.25
CA VAL A 43 2.95 -16.74 2.70
C VAL A 43 3.10 -15.77 1.52
N THR A 44 2.89 -14.48 1.76
CA THR A 44 2.99 -13.47 0.71
C THR A 44 3.64 -12.17 1.19
N GLU A 45 4.26 -11.48 0.25
CA GLU A 45 4.90 -10.18 0.41
C GLU A 45 4.66 -9.43 -0.92
N ILE A 46 3.39 -9.11 -1.17
CA ILE A 46 2.92 -8.38 -2.35
C ILE A 46 2.26 -7.07 -1.92
N PHE A 47 2.94 -6.36 -1.01
CA PHE A 47 2.45 -5.13 -0.43
C PHE A 47 3.31 -3.97 -0.92
N ASP A 48 2.66 -2.89 -1.33
CA ASP A 48 3.32 -1.63 -1.68
C ASP A 48 3.17 -0.62 -0.55
N ALA A 49 3.63 0.62 -0.76
CA ALA A 49 3.58 1.69 0.24
C ALA A 49 2.16 2.01 0.76
N ALA A 50 1.12 1.77 -0.04
CA ALA A 50 -0.29 1.97 0.34
C ALA A 50 -1.02 0.65 0.65
N LEU A 51 -0.28 -0.44 0.88
CA LEU A 51 -0.75 -1.81 1.13
C LEU A 51 -1.42 -2.51 -0.08
N PHE A 52 -2.28 -1.84 -0.83
CA PHE A 52 -3.18 -2.46 -1.82
C PHE A 52 -2.77 -2.31 -3.29
N GLY A 53 -1.72 -1.55 -3.61
CA GLY A 53 -1.33 -1.19 -4.97
C GLY A 53 -1.02 -2.38 -5.86
N GLU A 54 -0.53 -3.48 -5.29
CA GLU A 54 -0.16 -4.72 -5.99
C GLU A 54 -1.28 -5.79 -5.99
N HIS A 55 -2.54 -5.35 -5.90
CA HIS A 55 -3.71 -6.24 -5.98
C HIS A 55 -3.73 -7.37 -4.94
N VAL A 56 -3.22 -7.12 -3.73
CA VAL A 56 -3.10 -8.14 -2.67
C VAL A 56 -4.44 -8.76 -2.29
N LEU A 57 -5.52 -7.97 -2.21
CA LEU A 57 -6.86 -8.47 -1.85
C LEU A 57 -7.39 -9.47 -2.87
N THR A 58 -7.30 -9.14 -4.16
CA THR A 58 -7.71 -10.04 -5.26
C THR A 58 -6.90 -11.34 -5.24
N THR A 59 -5.59 -11.23 -5.00
CA THR A 59 -4.68 -12.36 -4.96
C THR A 59 -4.98 -13.29 -3.78
N ILE A 60 -5.15 -12.73 -2.58
CA ILE A 60 -5.48 -13.49 -1.38
C ILE A 60 -6.88 -14.11 -1.48
N TYR A 61 -7.88 -13.35 -1.95
CA TYR A 61 -9.23 -13.88 -2.17
C TYR A 61 -9.22 -15.11 -3.09
N SER A 62 -8.49 -15.02 -4.22
CA SER A 62 -8.36 -16.14 -5.15
C SER A 62 -7.66 -17.35 -4.52
N ALA A 63 -6.61 -17.12 -3.72
CA ALA A 63 -5.90 -18.18 -3.02
C ALA A 63 -6.81 -18.88 -1.98
N LEU A 64 -7.48 -18.11 -1.12
CA LEU A 64 -8.42 -18.63 -0.12
C LEU A 64 -9.53 -19.47 -0.77
N LYS A 65 -10.06 -19.01 -1.90
CA LYS A 65 -11.16 -19.67 -2.61
C LYS A 65 -10.76 -20.95 -3.32
N ASN A 66 -9.55 -21.00 -3.88
CA ASN A 66 -9.19 -22.04 -4.85
C ASN A 66 -8.03 -22.94 -4.41
N LEU A 67 -7.16 -22.48 -3.51
CA LEU A 67 -5.89 -23.13 -3.19
C LEU A 67 -5.77 -23.54 -1.72
N VAL A 68 -6.39 -22.79 -0.81
CA VAL A 68 -6.23 -22.98 0.64
C VAL A 68 -7.24 -23.97 1.19
N ASP A 69 -6.83 -24.82 2.13
CA ASP A 69 -7.73 -25.69 2.88
C ASP A 69 -8.69 -24.84 3.75
N PRO A 70 -10.02 -24.97 3.60
CA PRO A 70 -10.99 -24.11 4.30
C PRO A 70 -11.08 -24.38 5.81
N ASN A 71 -10.61 -25.54 6.30
CA ASN A 71 -10.70 -25.93 7.71
C ASN A 71 -9.40 -25.68 8.47
N HIS A 72 -8.25 -25.78 7.78
CA HIS A 72 -6.93 -25.77 8.41
C HIS A 72 -5.94 -24.81 7.78
N GLY A 73 -6.32 -24.14 6.69
CA GLY A 73 -5.46 -23.23 5.96
C GLY A 73 -5.43 -21.83 6.53
N MET A 74 -4.30 -21.14 6.34
CA MET A 74 -4.16 -19.72 6.69
C MET A 74 -3.26 -18.95 5.72
N VAL A 75 -3.39 -17.63 5.75
CA VAL A 75 -2.56 -16.66 5.04
C VAL A 75 -1.71 -15.89 6.06
N VAL A 76 -0.45 -15.68 5.70
CA VAL A 76 0.53 -14.87 6.43
C VAL A 76 1.08 -13.80 5.47
N PRO A 77 1.00 -12.50 5.81
CA PRO A 77 0.46 -11.92 7.04
C PRO A 77 -1.00 -12.26 7.34
N ASN A 78 -1.36 -12.32 8.62
CA ASN A 78 -2.72 -12.65 9.03
C ASN A 78 -3.67 -11.44 8.96
N ARG A 79 -3.14 -10.23 9.18
CA ARG A 79 -3.91 -9.01 9.30
C ARG A 79 -3.03 -7.82 8.92
N ALA A 80 -3.68 -6.76 8.44
CA ALA A 80 -3.05 -5.46 8.25
C ALA A 80 -3.92 -4.35 8.81
N THR A 81 -3.28 -3.32 9.37
CA THR A 81 -3.95 -2.09 9.80
C THR A 81 -3.31 -0.92 9.09
N VAL A 82 -4.11 -0.14 8.36
CA VAL A 82 -3.66 1.05 7.62
C VAL A 82 -3.97 2.28 8.46
N TYR A 83 -3.00 3.19 8.53
CA TYR A 83 -3.08 4.45 9.26
C TYR A 83 -2.93 5.64 8.33
N GLY A 84 -3.53 6.76 8.72
CA GLY A 84 -3.38 8.05 8.08
C GLY A 84 -2.93 9.11 9.08
N VAL A 85 -2.28 10.16 8.58
CA VAL A 85 -2.00 11.39 9.34
C VAL A 85 -2.12 12.62 8.42
N LEU A 86 -2.66 13.71 8.95
CA LEU A 86 -2.77 14.97 8.24
C LEU A 86 -1.44 15.74 8.33
N ILE A 87 -0.91 16.21 7.20
CA ILE A 87 0.42 16.83 7.08
C ILE A 87 0.33 18.21 6.41
N GLU A 88 1.02 19.17 7.00
CA GLU A 88 1.46 20.42 6.37
C GLU A 88 2.95 20.29 5.99
N SER A 89 3.30 20.62 4.75
CA SER A 89 4.67 20.62 4.23
C SER A 89 4.70 21.29 2.85
N ASN A 90 5.56 22.29 2.68
CA ASN A 90 5.77 22.91 1.37
C ASN A 90 6.48 21.96 0.42
N GLU A 91 7.43 21.15 0.93
CA GLU A 91 8.11 20.11 0.15
C GLU A 91 7.11 19.14 -0.49
N LEU A 92 6.17 18.60 0.30
CA LEU A 92 5.14 17.70 -0.23
C LEU A 92 4.15 18.42 -1.14
N ARG A 93 3.78 19.66 -0.82
CA ARG A 93 2.89 20.48 -1.65
C ARG A 93 3.49 20.71 -3.04
N ASP A 94 4.76 21.09 -3.11
CA ASP A 94 5.47 21.43 -4.35
C ASP A 94 5.63 20.23 -5.30
N VAL A 95 5.49 18.99 -4.82
CA VAL A 95 5.45 17.78 -5.69
C VAL A 95 4.19 17.76 -6.56
N PHE A 96 3.08 18.28 -6.04
CA PHE A 96 1.77 18.18 -6.68
C PHE A 96 1.21 19.52 -7.18
N THR A 97 1.78 20.64 -6.73
CA THR A 97 1.35 21.97 -7.16
C THR A 97 2.53 22.81 -7.65
N LEU A 98 2.31 23.58 -8.72
CA LEU A 98 3.26 24.57 -9.21
C LEU A 98 3.09 25.89 -8.45
N ASN A 99 3.62 25.95 -7.23
CA ASN A 99 3.59 27.19 -6.42
C ASN A 99 4.59 28.24 -6.95
N ARG A 100 5.64 27.81 -7.67
CA ARG A 100 6.61 28.69 -8.28
C ARG A 100 6.13 29.19 -9.65
N ARG A 101 5.96 30.51 -9.79
CA ARG A 101 5.55 31.17 -11.04
C ARG A 101 6.70 31.71 -11.89
N GLN A 102 7.94 31.61 -11.41
CA GLN A 102 9.11 32.13 -12.13
C GLN A 102 10.26 31.11 -12.18
N PHE A 103 10.70 30.79 -13.39
CA PHE A 103 11.79 29.86 -13.69
C PHE A 103 12.85 30.59 -14.53
N GLY A 104 13.85 31.15 -13.86
CA GLY A 104 14.80 32.07 -14.50
C GLY A 104 14.09 33.31 -15.03
N ASP A 105 14.22 33.56 -16.33
CA ASP A 105 13.57 34.69 -17.02
C ASP A 105 12.14 34.36 -17.49
N ILE A 106 11.68 33.12 -17.32
CA ILE A 106 10.33 32.70 -17.72
C ILE A 106 9.37 32.93 -16.54
N ARG A 107 8.31 33.70 -16.79
CA ARG A 107 7.20 33.90 -15.85
C ARG A 107 5.94 33.21 -16.36
N VAL A 108 5.24 32.54 -15.47
CA VAL A 108 3.95 31.91 -15.71
C VAL A 108 2.86 32.83 -15.16
N SER A 109 1.84 33.12 -15.97
CA SER A 109 0.72 33.98 -15.54
C SER A 109 -0.01 33.36 -14.34
N ASP A 110 -0.53 34.22 -13.47
CA ASP A 110 -1.40 33.81 -12.36
C ASP A 110 -2.72 33.22 -12.87
N ASP A 111 -3.12 33.55 -14.10
CA ASP A 111 -4.31 33.01 -14.76
C ASP A 111 -4.18 31.54 -15.19
N VAL A 112 -2.98 30.95 -15.09
CA VAL A 112 -2.74 29.55 -15.42
C VAL A 112 -2.79 28.71 -14.15
N SER A 113 -3.83 27.90 -13.98
CA SER A 113 -3.88 26.87 -12.95
C SER A 113 -3.26 25.57 -13.48
N PHE A 114 -2.36 24.98 -12.69
CA PHE A 114 -1.89 23.62 -12.92
C PHE A 114 -2.55 22.76 -11.86
N CYS A 115 -3.52 21.96 -12.27
CA CYS A 115 -3.98 20.85 -11.48
C CYS A 115 -3.45 19.60 -12.15
N VAL A 116 -2.66 18.81 -11.42
CA VAL A 116 -2.39 17.45 -11.84
C VAL A 116 -3.74 16.73 -11.86
N ASP A 117 -4.06 16.08 -12.97
CA ASP A 117 -5.24 15.22 -13.01
C ASP A 117 -4.97 14.02 -12.08
N PHE A 118 -5.51 14.10 -10.87
CA PHE A 118 -5.37 13.05 -9.85
C PHE A 118 -6.18 11.79 -10.19
N ASN A 119 -6.92 11.75 -11.31
CA ASN A 119 -7.61 10.53 -11.73
C ASN A 119 -6.64 9.39 -12.08
N ASP A 120 -5.42 9.71 -12.52
CA ASP A 120 -4.41 8.70 -12.90
C ASP A 120 -3.32 8.47 -11.83
N MET A 121 -3.00 9.47 -11.00
CA MET A 121 -2.05 9.31 -9.88
C MET A 121 -2.76 9.15 -8.54
N LYS A 122 -2.79 7.92 -8.02
CA LYS A 122 -3.44 7.59 -6.75
C LYS A 122 -2.70 8.18 -5.53
N TYR A 123 -1.36 8.13 -5.52
CA TYR A 123 -0.47 8.66 -4.48
C TYR A 123 0.97 8.70 -5.02
N THR A 124 1.87 9.42 -4.34
CA THR A 124 3.33 9.25 -4.46
C THR A 124 3.87 8.52 -3.24
N THR A 125 5.16 8.17 -3.23
CA THR A 125 5.84 7.61 -2.06
C THR A 125 6.93 8.55 -1.58
N THR A 126 7.14 8.61 -0.26
CA THR A 126 8.24 9.37 0.34
C THR A 126 8.56 8.81 1.72
N ASN A 127 9.84 8.77 2.09
CA ASN A 127 10.23 8.57 3.48
C ASN A 127 9.91 9.83 4.30
N LEU A 128 8.79 9.80 5.04
CA LEU A 128 8.33 10.92 5.85
C LEU A 128 9.34 11.35 6.90
N SER A 129 10.21 10.46 7.39
CA SER A 129 11.27 10.83 8.33
C SER A 129 12.26 11.82 7.74
N LYS A 130 12.47 11.79 6.43
CA LYS A 130 13.42 12.65 5.70
C LYS A 130 12.84 14.01 5.28
N VAL A 131 11.50 14.16 5.26
CA VAL A 131 10.85 15.45 4.95
C VAL A 131 11.14 16.43 6.08
N ALA A 132 11.84 17.52 5.78
CA ALA A 132 12.40 18.40 6.80
C ALA A 132 11.35 19.38 7.38
N ASP A 133 10.46 19.88 6.54
CA ASP A 133 9.48 20.92 6.88
C ASP A 133 8.10 20.37 7.26
N LYS A 134 7.99 19.05 7.50
CA LYS A 134 6.73 18.40 7.87
C LYS A 134 6.21 18.87 9.22
N LYS A 135 4.90 19.05 9.29
CA LYS A 135 4.16 19.29 10.53
C LYS A 135 2.90 18.44 10.53
N PHE A 136 2.77 17.61 11.56
CA PHE A 136 1.58 16.78 11.77
C PHE A 136 0.43 17.64 12.33
N LEU A 137 -0.69 17.66 11.61
CA LEU A 137 -1.90 18.39 11.98
C LEU A 137 -2.86 17.54 12.81
N SER A 138 -2.72 16.21 12.76
CA SER A 138 -3.50 15.25 13.55
C SER A 138 -2.58 14.24 14.26
N LYS A 139 -3.15 13.47 15.20
CA LYS A 139 -2.56 12.18 15.56
C LYS A 139 -2.79 11.16 14.42
N PRO A 140 -2.01 10.07 14.35
CA PRO A 140 -2.34 8.96 13.48
C PRO A 140 -3.76 8.45 13.75
N PHE A 141 -4.52 8.19 12.68
CA PHE A 141 -5.86 7.63 12.73
C PHE A 141 -5.93 6.35 11.90
N GLN A 142 -6.69 5.36 12.37
CA GLN A 142 -6.89 4.13 11.63
C GLN A 142 -7.81 4.37 10.44
N ILE A 143 -7.36 3.99 9.25
CA ILE A 143 -8.14 4.05 8.01
C ILE A 143 -8.95 2.78 7.84
N ILE A 144 -8.26 1.64 7.84
CA ILE A 144 -8.88 0.33 7.64
C ILE A 144 -8.09 -0.74 8.39
N ASP A 145 -8.79 -1.79 8.77
CA ASP A 145 -8.23 -2.95 9.40
C ASP A 145 -8.78 -4.20 8.72
N ILE A 146 -7.89 -5.10 8.29
CA ILE A 146 -8.22 -6.22 7.41
C ILE A 146 -7.61 -7.49 7.96
N ASN A 147 -8.44 -8.50 8.19
CA ASN A 147 -8.02 -9.86 8.44
C ASN A 147 -7.94 -10.61 7.10
N PHE A 148 -6.72 -10.96 6.67
CA PHE A 148 -6.49 -11.69 5.42
C PHE A 148 -6.98 -13.13 5.45
N ASN A 149 -7.45 -13.62 6.60
CA ASN A 149 -8.08 -14.93 6.75
C ASN A 149 -9.62 -14.84 6.82
N ASP A 150 -10.20 -13.63 6.78
CA ASP A 150 -11.64 -13.42 6.69
C ASP A 150 -12.04 -13.18 5.23
N ILE A 151 -12.41 -14.27 4.53
CA ILE A 151 -12.77 -14.21 3.11
C ILE A 151 -13.97 -13.30 2.85
N LEU A 152 -14.92 -13.20 3.78
CA LEU A 152 -16.13 -12.38 3.62
C LEU A 152 -15.79 -10.89 3.75
N GLN A 153 -14.89 -10.54 4.67
CA GLN A 153 -14.36 -9.18 4.76
C GLN A 153 -13.66 -8.79 3.46
N ILE A 154 -12.81 -9.65 2.92
CA ILE A 154 -12.10 -9.38 1.65
C ILE A 154 -13.08 -9.25 0.49
N GLU A 155 -14.06 -10.16 0.39
CA GLU A 155 -15.09 -10.13 -0.66
C GLU A 155 -15.84 -8.80 -0.65
N LYS A 156 -16.27 -8.36 0.54
CA LYS A 156 -16.88 -7.05 0.74
C LYS A 156 -15.96 -5.95 0.22
N LEU A 157 -14.72 -5.87 0.67
CA LEU A 157 -13.77 -4.82 0.25
C LEU A 157 -13.46 -4.81 -1.27
N LEU A 158 -13.69 -5.91 -1.98
CA LEU A 158 -13.55 -5.98 -3.43
C LEU A 158 -14.79 -5.45 -4.19
N GLU A 159 -15.92 -5.21 -3.51
CA GLU A 159 -17.10 -4.58 -4.10
C GLU A 159 -16.79 -3.11 -4.46
N ARG A 160 -17.19 -2.68 -5.67
CA ARG A 160 -16.72 -1.43 -6.29
C ARG A 160 -17.23 -0.12 -5.65
N ASP A 161 -18.14 -0.20 -4.68
CA ASP A 161 -18.81 0.96 -4.08
C ASP A 161 -18.39 1.23 -2.63
N HIS A 162 -17.21 0.76 -2.22
CA HIS A 162 -16.69 1.03 -0.88
C HIS A 162 -16.17 2.47 -0.73
N MET A 163 -17.11 3.38 -0.46
CA MET A 163 -16.81 4.73 0.04
C MET A 163 -17.13 4.80 1.54
N PHE A 164 -16.17 5.28 2.32
CA PHE A 164 -16.37 5.57 3.74
C PHE A 164 -15.78 6.94 4.06
N SER A 165 -16.28 7.54 5.15
CA SER A 165 -15.79 8.82 5.67
C SER A 165 -15.17 8.59 7.04
N ILE A 166 -14.07 9.29 7.31
CA ILE A 166 -13.41 9.30 8.62
C ILE A 166 -13.39 10.75 9.11
N ASP A 167 -13.91 10.97 10.32
CA ASP A 167 -13.80 12.25 11.00
C ASP A 167 -12.48 12.31 11.78
N VAL A 168 -11.64 13.29 11.46
CA VAL A 168 -10.31 13.46 12.05
C VAL A 168 -10.23 14.81 12.75
N ASN A 169 -9.88 14.80 14.03
CA ASN A 169 -9.65 16.02 14.80
C ASN A 169 -8.22 16.52 14.60
N CYS A 170 -8.08 17.77 14.15
CA CYS A 170 -6.79 18.44 14.12
C CYS A 170 -6.35 18.79 15.55
N VAL A 171 -5.08 18.49 15.86
CA VAL A 171 -4.44 18.84 17.14
C VAL A 171 -3.59 20.10 17.02
N THR A 172 -3.29 20.54 15.80
CA THR A 172 -2.50 21.73 15.50
C THR A 172 -3.16 22.50 14.37
N GLU A 173 -3.18 23.84 14.46
CA GLU A 173 -3.60 24.70 13.35
C GLU A 173 -2.61 24.63 12.19
N GLY A 174 -3.10 24.67 10.96
CA GLY A 174 -2.25 24.61 9.77
C GLY A 174 -3.04 24.48 8.47
N THR A 175 -2.29 24.35 7.37
CA THR A 175 -2.79 24.10 6.02
C THR A 175 -2.63 22.62 5.69
N LEU A 176 -3.72 21.95 5.34
CA LEU A 176 -3.66 20.56 4.91
C LEU A 176 -3.05 20.47 3.51
N ASP A 177 -1.85 19.89 3.42
CA ASP A 177 -1.13 19.72 2.17
C ASP A 177 -1.19 18.28 1.66
N ALA A 178 -1.11 17.31 2.58
CA ALA A 178 -1.17 15.90 2.25
C ALA A 178 -1.72 15.05 3.40
N ILE A 179 -2.12 13.83 3.06
CA ILE A 179 -2.38 12.74 3.98
C ILE A 179 -1.25 11.73 3.80
N GLY A 180 -0.45 11.54 4.84
CA GLY A 180 0.55 10.47 4.90
C GLY A 180 -0.12 9.17 5.33
N VAL A 181 0.21 8.07 4.67
CA VAL A 181 -0.36 6.75 4.89
C VAL A 181 0.74 5.70 5.05
N TRP A 182 0.55 4.83 6.02
CA TRP A 182 1.39 3.65 6.28
C TRP A 182 0.53 2.52 6.83
N PHE A 183 1.13 1.36 7.06
CA PHE A 183 0.45 0.20 7.60
C PHE A 183 1.33 -0.62 8.54
N ASP A 184 0.65 -1.40 9.38
CA ASP A 184 1.22 -2.48 10.15
C ASP A 184 0.74 -3.81 9.57
N LEU A 185 1.66 -4.78 9.46
CA LEU A 185 1.36 -6.17 9.14
C LEU A 185 1.56 -7.03 10.37
N ASN A 186 0.51 -7.73 10.78
CA ASN A 186 0.60 -8.77 11.79
C ASN A 186 0.87 -10.08 11.04
N LEU A 187 2.02 -10.70 11.28
CA LEU A 187 2.40 -11.93 10.58
C LEU A 187 1.70 -13.13 11.22
N ILE A 188 2.14 -13.48 12.43
CA ILE A 188 1.63 -14.57 13.27
C ILE A 188 1.87 -14.15 14.73
N GLN A 189 0.88 -14.37 15.60
CA GLN A 189 0.96 -14.04 17.02
C GLN A 189 1.38 -12.57 17.23
N ASP A 190 2.46 -12.34 17.98
CA ASP A 190 2.95 -10.99 18.34
C ASP A 190 3.99 -10.43 17.34
N ILE A 191 4.29 -11.18 16.27
CA ILE A 191 5.23 -10.75 15.24
C ILE A 191 4.51 -9.79 14.31
N HIS A 192 4.96 -8.54 14.29
CA HIS A 192 4.45 -7.50 13.41
C HIS A 192 5.59 -6.75 12.70
N ILE A 193 5.27 -6.19 11.54
CA ILE A 193 6.12 -5.28 10.78
C ILE A 193 5.36 -3.97 10.64
N SER A 194 5.97 -2.85 11.02
CA SER A 194 5.37 -1.51 10.87
C SER A 194 6.13 -0.69 9.84
N THR A 195 5.39 0.08 9.05
CA THR A 195 5.93 1.12 8.16
C THR A 195 5.77 2.53 8.73
N GLU A 196 5.44 2.66 10.01
CA GLU A 196 5.29 3.96 10.67
C GLU A 196 6.61 4.77 10.66
N PRO A 197 6.56 6.09 10.40
CA PRO A 197 7.71 6.97 10.59
C PRO A 197 8.04 7.19 12.09
N PRO A 198 9.31 7.11 12.52
CA PRO A 198 10.49 6.83 11.71
C PRO A 198 10.68 5.34 11.43
N SER A 199 10.63 4.97 10.14
CA SER A 199 10.87 3.60 9.71
C SER A 199 12.32 3.45 9.29
N GLU A 200 13.03 2.53 9.94
CA GLU A 200 14.36 2.07 9.52
C GLU A 200 14.29 1.00 8.42
N LEU A 201 13.07 0.55 8.05
CA LEU A 201 12.87 -0.43 6.99
C LEU A 201 13.12 0.25 5.63
N ILE A 202 14.21 -0.14 4.99
CA ILE A 202 14.67 0.43 3.71
C ILE A 202 13.72 0.05 2.54
N GLY A 203 12.86 -0.96 2.72
CA GLY A 203 12.00 -1.51 1.67
C GLY A 203 10.67 -0.80 1.44
N TRP A 204 10.17 -0.03 2.42
CA TRP A 204 8.86 0.62 2.32
C TRP A 204 8.93 2.10 2.72
N GLU A 205 8.54 2.95 1.78
CA GLU A 205 8.24 4.36 2.02
C GLU A 205 6.76 4.52 2.44
N GLN A 206 6.38 5.72 2.86
CA GLN A 206 4.98 6.03 3.16
C GLN A 206 4.29 6.54 1.90
N ALA A 207 3.02 6.16 1.72
CA ALA A 207 2.19 6.69 0.66
C ALA A 207 1.71 8.10 1.01
N ILE A 208 1.79 9.01 0.06
CA ILE A 208 1.42 10.42 0.23
C ILE A 208 0.29 10.73 -0.75
N TYR A 209 -0.87 11.04 -0.17
CA TYR A 209 -2.05 11.48 -0.89
C TYR A 209 -2.12 13.01 -0.80
N PRO A 210 -2.02 13.74 -1.93
CA PRO A 210 -2.15 15.19 -1.92
C PRO A 210 -3.56 15.61 -1.48
N ALA A 211 -3.63 16.61 -0.63
CA ALA A 211 -4.90 17.25 -0.32
C ALA A 211 -5.33 18.05 -1.55
N THR A 212 -6.48 17.73 -2.13
CA THR A 212 -6.98 18.43 -3.31
C THR A 212 -7.29 19.88 -2.95
N VAL A 213 -6.48 20.82 -3.44
CA VAL A 213 -6.90 22.21 -3.58
C VAL A 213 -7.84 22.23 -4.78
N ARG A 214 -9.15 22.29 -4.54
CA ARG A 214 -10.09 22.58 -5.64
C ARG A 214 -9.63 23.88 -6.30
N PRO A 215 -9.45 23.95 -7.63
CA PRO A 215 -9.37 25.24 -8.28
C PRO A 215 -10.71 25.94 -8.03
N VAL A 216 -10.67 27.09 -7.35
CA VAL A 216 -11.79 28.03 -7.38
C VAL A 216 -11.83 28.56 -8.81
N ALA A 217 -12.74 28.03 -9.62
CA ALA A 217 -13.08 28.65 -10.88
C ALA A 217 -13.64 30.05 -10.56
N ILE A 218 -13.00 31.09 -11.10
CA ILE A 218 -13.54 32.46 -11.14
C ILE A 218 -14.39 32.58 -12.41
#